data_AF-A0ABD4YJC5-F1
#
_entry.id   AF-A0ABD4YJC5-F1
#
_cell.length_a   1.000
_cell.length_b   1.000
_cell.length_c   1.000
_cell.angle_alpha   90.00
_cell.angle_beta   90.00
_cell.angle_gamma   90.00
#
_symmetry.space_group_name_H-M   'P 1'
#
loop_
_entity.id
_entity.type
_entity.pdbx_description
1 polymer ?
#
loop_
_entity_poly.entity_id
_entity_poly.type
_entity_poly.pdbx_seq_one_letter_code
_entity_poly.pdbx_strand_id
1 'polypeptide(L)' 'MCELLAGDVGVDVMHAMRPQFALQIDIGQIAADLVKEFNKTPALKTWGWMCIIDGTPQMMPPTSFL' A
#
# COMPACT_ATOMS: atom_id res chain seq x y z
N MET A 1 -3.57 -24.85 0.09
CA MET A 1 -2.21 -24.44 -0.34
C MET A 1 -2.41 -23.15 -1.11
N CYS A 2 -2.15 -22.01 -0.49
CA CYS A 2 -2.33 -20.71 -1.14
C CYS A 2 -1.09 -20.43 -1.96
N GLU A 3 -1.10 -20.85 -3.22
CA GLU A 3 -0.07 -20.47 -4.18
C GLU A 3 -0.23 -18.97 -4.45
N LEU A 4 0.85 -18.20 -4.29
CA LEU A 4 0.93 -16.82 -4.77
C LEU A 4 0.70 -16.88 -6.28
N LEU A 5 -0.51 -16.51 -6.70
CA LEU A 5 -1.02 -16.63 -8.05
C LEU A 5 -0.02 -16.05 -9.07
N ALA A 6 0.54 -16.92 -9.90
CA ALA A 6 1.00 -16.62 -11.27
C ALA A 6 2.20 -15.69 -11.50
N GLY A 7 3.06 -15.39 -10.52
CA GLY A 7 4.34 -14.71 -10.78
C GLY A 7 4.25 -13.24 -11.24
N ASP A 8 3.05 -12.72 -11.48
CA ASP A 8 2.75 -11.30 -11.59
C ASP A 8 2.36 -10.78 -10.20
N VAL A 9 3.14 -9.84 -9.68
CA VAL A 9 2.88 -9.22 -8.38
C VAL A 9 1.69 -8.27 -8.53
N GLY A 10 0.51 -8.71 -8.08
CA GLY A 10 -0.68 -7.87 -8.04
C GLY A 10 -0.47 -6.58 -7.24
N VAL A 11 -1.24 -5.53 -7.56
CA VAL A 11 -1.17 -4.22 -6.90
C VAL A 11 -1.44 -4.33 -5.39
N ASP A 12 -2.30 -5.27 -5.00
CA ASP A 12 -2.51 -5.68 -3.62
C ASP A 12 -1.23 -6.16 -2.93
N VAL A 13 -0.45 -7.05 -3.54
CA VAL A 13 0.81 -7.56 -3.00
C VAL A 13 1.86 -6.44 -2.94
N MET A 14 1.93 -5.59 -3.96
CA MET A 14 2.82 -4.41 -3.98
C MET A 14 2.58 -3.50 -2.78
N HIS A 15 1.31 -3.24 -2.43
CA HIS A 15 0.97 -2.40 -1.29
C HIS A 15 1.10 -3.14 0.05
N ALA A 16 0.70 -4.41 0.14
CA ALA A 16 0.80 -5.22 1.35
C ALA A 16 2.25 -5.37 1.82
N MET A 17 3.16 -5.65 0.88
CA MET A 17 4.58 -5.89 1.15
C MET A 17 5.42 -4.62 1.21
N ARG A 18 4.82 -3.44 0.96
CA ARG A 18 5.55 -2.17 0.99
C ARG A 18 6.19 -1.95 2.37
N PRO A 19 7.49 -1.62 2.44
CA PRO A 19 8.11 -1.22 3.70
C PRO A 19 7.40 -0.01 4.31
N GLN A 20 7.31 0.01 5.63
CA GLN A 20 6.85 1.20 6.35
C GLN A 20 8.06 2.02 6.76
N PHE A 21 7.99 3.31 6.50
CA PHE A 21 8.98 4.29 6.93
C PHE A 21 8.31 5.23 7.94
N ALA A 22 9.11 5.94 8.73
CA ALA A 22 8.62 7.04 9.54
C ALA A 22 8.95 8.35 8.83
N LEU A 23 8.00 9.29 8.81
CA LEU A 23 8.30 10.65 8.36
C LEU A 23 9.20 11.30 9.41
N GLN A 24 10.36 11.75 8.96
CA GLN A 24 11.28 12.47 9.79
C GLN A 24 10.94 13.97 9.72
N ILE A 25 10.35 14.51 10.79
CA ILE A 25 9.78 15.87 10.83
C ILE A 25 10.80 16.95 11.20
N ASP A 26 12.04 16.58 11.53
CA ASP A 26 13.09 17.46 12.07
C ASP A 26 14.14 17.89 11.03
N ILE A 27 14.14 17.36 9.79
CA ILE A 27 15.15 17.69 8.76
C ILE A 27 14.68 18.79 7.78
N GLY A 28 13.80 19.69 8.22
CA GLY A 28 13.32 20.83 7.41
C GLY A 28 11.96 20.59 6.74
N GLN A 29 11.59 21.48 5.81
CA GLN A 29 10.25 21.44 5.19
C GLN A 29 10.15 20.34 4.14
N ILE A 30 9.25 19.38 4.37
CA ILE A 30 8.76 18.42 3.38
C ILE A 30 7.55 19.04 2.67
N ALA A 31 7.48 18.91 1.35
CA ALA A 31 6.35 19.42 0.59
C ALA A 31 5.03 18.75 1.04
N ALA A 32 3.97 19.55 1.20
CA ALA A 32 2.72 19.09 1.82
C ALA A 32 2.00 18.01 0.99
N ASP A 33 2.17 18.03 -0.32
CA ASP A 33 1.71 17.00 -1.26
C ASP A 33 2.41 15.66 -1.00
N LEU A 34 3.73 15.65 -0.78
CA LEU A 34 4.48 14.44 -0.42
C LEU A 34 4.02 13.86 0.92
N VAL A 35 3.76 14.71 1.93
CA VAL A 35 3.22 14.26 3.22
C VAL A 35 1.82 13.66 3.05
N LYS A 36 0.97 14.29 2.22
CA LYS A 36 -0.37 13.79 1.92
C LYS A 36 -0.32 12.42 1.26
N GLU A 37 0.54 12.23 0.25
CA GLU A 37 0.72 10.94 -0.41
C GLU A 37 1.31 9.88 0.53
N PHE A 38 2.29 10.25 1.36
CA PHE A 38 2.84 9.36 2.36
C PHE A 38 1.75 8.82 3.30
N ASN A 39 0.85 9.69 3.76
CA ASN A 39 -0.23 9.32 4.68
C ASN A 39 -1.29 8.39 4.05
N LYS A 40 -1.35 8.25 2.72
CA LYS A 40 -2.19 7.23 2.05
C LYS A 40 -1.59 5.83 2.13
N THR A 41 -0.27 5.73 2.32
CA THR A 41 0.48 4.47 2.27
C THR A 41 0.03 3.43 3.30
N PRO A 42 -0.25 3.78 4.58
CA PRO A 42 -0.76 2.82 5.55
C PRO A 42 -2.10 2.22 5.14
N ALA A 43 -3.01 3.04 4.61
CA ALA A 43 -4.34 2.62 4.20
C ALA A 43 -4.29 1.64 3.02
N LEU A 44 -3.45 1.94 2.01
CA LEU A 44 -3.19 1.05 0.88
C LEU A 44 -2.56 -0.28 1.31
N LYS A 45 -1.65 -0.25 2.29
CA LYS A 45 -1.04 -1.47 2.85
C LYS A 45 -2.07 -2.35 3.55
N THR A 46 -2.94 -1.76 4.38
CA THR A 46 -4.05 -2.48 5.02
C THR A 46 -4.98 -3.09 3.97
N TRP A 47 -5.35 -2.34 2.95
CA TRP A 47 -6.15 -2.85 1.83
C TRP A 47 -5.48 -4.04 1.14
N GLY A 48 -4.19 -3.96 0.81
CA GLY A 48 -3.45 -5.06 0.19
C GLY A 48 -3.45 -6.33 1.05
N TRP A 49 -3.26 -6.19 2.36
CA TRP A 49 -3.36 -7.32 3.29
C TRP A 49 -4.77 -7.92 3.37
N MET A 50 -5.82 -7.09 3.32
CA MET A 50 -7.20 -7.59 3.27
C MET A 50 -7.44 -8.44 2.01
N CYS A 51 -7.04 -7.96 0.83
CA CYS A 51 -7.15 -8.73 -0.42
C CYS A 51 -6.43 -10.09 -0.34
N ILE A 52 -5.23 -10.13 0.25
CA ILE A 52 -4.46 -11.37 0.43
C ILE A 52 -5.15 -12.32 1.40
N ILE A 53 -5.62 -11.81 2.54
CA ILE A 53 -6.27 -12.62 3.58
C ILE A 53 -7.60 -13.20 3.06
N ASP A 54 -8.38 -12.38 2.35
CA ASP A 54 -9.68 -12.77 1.80
C ASP A 54 -9.57 -13.67 0.57
N GLY A 55 -8.36 -13.82 0.00
CA GLY A 55 -8.13 -14.59 -1.22
C GLY A 55 -8.78 -13.97 -2.45
N THR A 56 -9.09 -12.68 -2.41
CA THR A 56 -9.73 -11.91 -3.47
C THR A 56 -8.76 -10.86 -4.02
N PRO A 57 -7.81 -11.26 -4.90
CA PRO A 57 -6.84 -10.32 -5.44
C PRO A 57 -7.55 -9.24 -6.27
N GLN A 58 -7.16 -7.99 -6.06
CA GLN A 58 -7.72 -6.84 -6.76
C GLN A 58 -6.65 -6.13 -7.58
N MET A 59 -7.02 -5.79 -8.82
CA MET A 59 -6.10 -5.17 -9.78
C MET A 59 -5.76 -3.72 -9.41
N MET A 60 -6.64 -3.01 -8.71
CA MET A 60 -6.48 -1.60 -8.34
C MET A 60 -7.10 -1.32 -6.97
N PRO A 61 -6.53 -0.40 -6.17
CA PRO A 61 -7.16 0.06 -4.94
C PRO A 61 -8.43 0.87 -5.22
N PRO A 62 -9.41 0.87 -4.31
CA PRO A 62 -10.56 1.76 -4.38
C PRO A 62 -10.18 3.23 -4.56
N THR A 63 -10.98 3.99 -5.31
CA THR A 63 -10.77 5.43 -5.55
C THR A 63 -10.74 6.27 -4.28
N SER A 64 -11.29 5.77 -3.17
CA SER A 64 -11.19 6.41 -1.85
C SER A 64 -9.76 6.45 -1.29
N PHE A 65 -8.84 5.65 -1.83
CA PHE A 65 -7.42 5.65 -1.47
C PHE A 65 -6.55 6.46 -2.45
N LEU A 66 -7.12 6.95 -3.55
CA LEU A 66 -6.47 7.79 -4.56
C LEU A 66 -6.66 9.28 -4.25
#